data_AF-A0AAE5SAW7-F1
#
_entry.id   AF-A0AAE5SAW7-F1
#
_cell.length_a   1.000
_cell.length_b   1.000
_cell.length_c   1.000
_cell.angle_alpha   90.00
_cell.angle_beta   90.00
_cell.angle_gamma   90.00
#
_symmetry.space_group_name_H-M   'P 1'
#
loop_
_entity.id
_entity.type
_entity.pdbx_description
1 polymer ?
#
loop_
_entity_poly.entity_id
_entity_poly.type
_entity_poly.pdbx_seq_one_letter_code
_entity_poly.pdbx_strand_id
1 'polypeptide(L)'
;MLIGILLILTWLILLLRYPAKALPVSLAAAVALGAVAAIVIWQDSRETRQLEHLDIRLSYNPQGCPADRPLQVSITNTNQVTLQELRWRIAAYAPGDSVNLTDNTYASARYRGPGELQAKGTWQDCVPVPALRNGYRPQTLEFRAEHLQGSFSD
;
A
#
# COMPACT_ATOMS: atom_id res chain seq x y z
N MET A 1 -24.14 23.92 -14.73
CA MET A 1 -23.41 23.59 -15.98
C MET A 1 -23.14 24.82 -16.86
N LEU A 2 -24.12 25.72 -17.06
CA LEU A 2 -23.95 26.97 -17.83
C LEU A 2 -22.79 27.86 -17.37
N ILE A 3 -22.57 28.01 -16.06
CA ILE A 3 -21.48 28.83 -15.51
C ILE A 3 -20.10 28.28 -15.90
N GLY A 4 -19.93 26.95 -15.88
CA GLY A 4 -18.69 26.31 -16.33
C GLY A 4 -18.44 26.52 -17.83
N ILE A 5 -19.49 26.43 -18.65
CA ILE A 5 -19.41 26.66 -20.10
C ILE A 5 -19.03 28.12 -20.39
N LEU A 6 -19.66 29.09 -19.70
CA LEU A 6 -19.33 30.51 -19.85
C LEU A 6 -17.87 30.79 -19.48
N LEU A 7 -17.37 30.22 -18.38
CA LEU A 7 -15.96 30.36 -17.98
C LEU A 7 -15.00 29.82 -19.04
N ILE A 8 -15.26 28.64 -19.59
CA ILE A 8 -14.43 28.03 -20.64
C ILE A 8 -14.44 28.89 -21.91
N LEU A 9 -15.62 29.36 -22.35
CA LEU A 9 -15.74 30.23 -23.53
C LEU A 9 -15.01 31.56 -23.33
N THR A 10 -15.15 32.17 -22.15
CA THR A 10 -14.48 33.43 -21.83
C THR A 10 -12.96 33.26 -21.84
N TRP A 11 -12.45 32.16 -21.28
CA TRP A 11 -11.04 31.82 -21.32
C TRP A 11 -10.54 31.58 -22.76
N LEU A 12 -11.29 30.86 -23.58
CA LEU A 12 -10.95 30.59 -24.99
C LEU A 12 -10.90 31.88 -25.82
N ILE A 13 -11.86 32.78 -25.62
CA ILE A 13 -11.88 34.11 -26.27
C ILE A 13 -10.66 34.93 -25.88
N LEU A 14 -10.29 34.95 -24.59
CA LEU A 14 -9.09 35.63 -24.11
C LEU A 14 -7.81 35.04 -24.70
N LEU A 15 -7.75 33.71 -24.88
CA LEU A 15 -6.59 33.02 -25.44
C LEU A 15 -6.41 33.29 -26.94
N LEU A 16 -7.50 33.34 -27.72
CA LEU A 16 -7.45 33.74 -29.14
C LEU A 16 -7.15 35.23 -29.34
N ARG A 17 -7.71 36.10 -28.49
CA ARG A 17 -7.61 37.57 -28.64
C ARG A 17 -6.28 38.13 -28.12
N TYR A 18 -5.75 37.55 -27.04
CA TYR A 18 -4.53 38.02 -26.36
C TYR A 18 -3.54 36.87 -26.09
N PRO A 19 -3.04 36.21 -27.16
CA PRO A 19 -2.17 35.04 -27.01
C PRO A 19 -0.89 35.39 -26.23
N ALA A 20 -0.33 36.58 -26.43
CA ALA A 20 0.87 37.04 -25.73
C ALA A 20 0.70 37.24 -24.20
N LYS A 21 -0.54 37.21 -23.68
CA LYS A 21 -0.84 37.43 -22.25
C LYS A 21 -1.50 36.22 -21.60
N ALA A 22 -2.48 35.61 -22.26
CA ALA A 22 -3.22 34.47 -21.71
C ALA A 22 -2.45 33.14 -21.80
N LEU A 23 -1.66 32.95 -22.87
CA LEU A 23 -0.87 31.75 -23.10
C LEU A 23 0.25 31.56 -22.06
N PRO A 24 1.09 32.57 -21.72
CA PRO A 24 2.13 32.39 -20.69
C PRO A 24 1.55 32.12 -19.30
N VAL A 25 0.41 32.74 -18.96
CA VAL A 25 -0.27 32.48 -17.67
C VAL A 25 -0.79 31.05 -17.61
N SER A 26 -1.42 30.57 -18.68
CA SER A 26 -1.95 29.20 -18.75
C SER A 26 -0.83 28.17 -18.77
N LEU A 27 0.27 28.45 -19.48
CA LEU A 27 1.46 27.62 -19.49
C LEU A 27 2.09 27.54 -18.10
N ALA A 28 2.25 28.68 -17.41
CA ALA A 28 2.79 28.72 -16.06
C ALA A 28 1.93 27.91 -15.09
N ALA A 29 0.60 28.02 -15.18
CA ALA A 29 -0.33 27.21 -14.40
C ALA A 29 -0.19 25.71 -14.71
N ALA A 30 -0.10 25.34 -15.99
CA ALA A 30 0.05 23.94 -16.41
C ALA A 30 1.39 23.35 -15.94
N VAL A 31 2.48 24.11 -16.03
CA VAL A 31 3.81 23.71 -15.54
C VAL A 31 3.79 23.53 -14.02
N ALA A 32 3.18 24.46 -13.29
CA ALA A 32 3.05 24.34 -11.84
C ALA A 32 2.26 23.09 -11.43
N LEU A 33 1.11 22.84 -12.07
CA LEU A 33 0.32 21.63 -11.83
C LEU A 33 1.08 20.35 -12.21
N GLY A 34 1.79 20.36 -13.34
CA GLY A 34 2.63 19.25 -13.78
C GLY A 34 3.77 18.95 -12.79
N ALA A 35 4.41 19.98 -12.25
CA ALA A 35 5.47 19.82 -11.25
C ALA A 35 4.94 19.20 -9.96
N VAL A 36 3.79 19.66 -9.45
CA VAL A 36 3.16 19.07 -8.27
C VAL A 36 2.79 17.60 -8.51
N ALA A 37 2.17 17.28 -9.65
CA ALA A 37 1.84 15.91 -10.00
C ALA A 37 3.08 15.01 -10.09
N ALA A 38 4.17 15.51 -10.70
CA ALA A 38 5.42 14.77 -10.80
C ALA A 38 6.07 14.49 -9.43
N ILE A 39 6.03 15.47 -8.52
CA ILE A 39 6.54 15.31 -7.14
C ILE A 39 5.75 14.21 -6.40
N VAL A 40 4.42 14.24 -6.48
CA VAL A 40 3.56 13.24 -5.84
C VAL A 40 3.84 11.83 -6.38
N ILE A 41 3.95 11.68 -7.70
CA ILE A 41 4.28 10.38 -8.33
C ILE A 41 5.67 9.89 -7.90
N TRP A 42 6.65 10.79 -7.80
CA TRP A 42 8.00 10.41 -7.37
C TRP A 42 8.04 9.95 -5.91
N GLN A 43 7.32 10.62 -5.01
CA GLN A 43 7.20 10.23 -3.61
C GLN A 43 6.55 8.84 -3.47
N ASP A 44 5.42 8.63 -4.14
CA ASP A 44 4.70 7.34 -4.13
C ASP A 44 5.57 6.20 -4.70
N SER A 45 6.34 6.49 -5.76
CA SER A 45 7.27 5.51 -6.34
C SER A 45 8.45 5.17 -5.41
N ARG A 46 8.91 6.11 -4.58
CA ARG A 46 9.98 5.85 -3.61
C ARG A 46 9.48 4.89 -2.52
N GLU A 47 8.29 5.13 -1.97
CA GLU A 47 7.71 4.31 -0.90
C GLU A 47 7.41 2.89 -1.39
N THR A 48 6.79 2.74 -2.56
CA THR A 48 6.49 1.41 -3.13
C THR A 48 7.75 0.58 -3.36
N ARG A 49 8.82 1.17 -3.91
CA ARG A 49 10.11 0.48 -4.04
C ARG A 49 10.68 0.05 -2.69
N GLN A 50 10.51 0.84 -1.64
CA GLN A 50 11.01 0.46 -0.33
C GLN A 50 10.22 -0.71 0.28
N LEU A 51 8.91 -0.81 0.00
CA LEU A 51 8.07 -1.93 0.41
C LEU A 51 8.41 -3.23 -0.32
N GLU A 52 8.86 -3.17 -1.59
CA GLU A 52 9.36 -4.34 -2.33
C GLU A 52 10.60 -4.98 -1.66
N HIS A 53 11.33 -4.21 -0.85
CA HIS A 53 12.49 -4.70 -0.09
C HIS A 53 12.10 -5.31 1.27
N LEU A 54 10.81 -5.47 1.57
CA LEU A 54 10.35 -6.22 2.72
C LEU A 54 10.04 -7.66 2.30
N ASP A 55 10.82 -8.62 2.79
CA ASP A 55 10.50 -10.04 2.64
C ASP A 55 9.60 -10.47 3.80
N ILE A 56 8.33 -10.74 3.50
CA ILE A 56 7.31 -11.11 4.49
C ILE A 56 6.84 -12.53 4.21
N ARG A 57 7.07 -13.42 5.18
CA ARG A 57 6.72 -14.83 5.10
C ARG A 57 5.74 -15.18 6.19
N LEU A 58 4.66 -15.85 5.80
CA LEU A 58 3.66 -16.37 6.72
C LEU A 58 3.57 -17.89 6.52
N SER A 59 3.60 -18.63 7.62
CA SER A 59 3.43 -20.08 7.59
C SER A 59 2.54 -20.54 8.73
N TYR A 60 1.67 -21.50 8.44
CA TYR A 60 0.89 -22.16 9.48
C TYR A 60 1.81 -23.12 10.25
N ASN A 61 2.15 -22.77 11.48
CA ASN A 61 3.10 -23.51 12.31
C ASN A 61 2.54 -23.72 13.73
N PRO A 62 1.55 -24.61 13.90
CA PRO A 62 0.95 -24.89 15.20
C PRO A 62 1.89 -25.61 16.18
N GLN A 63 3.06 -26.08 15.71
CA GLN A 63 4.07 -26.71 16.56
C GLN A 63 5.02 -25.66 17.18
N GLY A 64 5.35 -24.61 16.44
CA GLY A 64 6.23 -23.52 16.88
C GLY A 64 5.52 -22.32 17.50
N CYS A 65 4.20 -22.18 17.27
CA CYS A 65 3.40 -21.08 17.78
C CYS A 65 2.32 -21.55 18.79
N PRO A 66 1.92 -20.69 19.75
CA PRO A 66 0.81 -20.96 20.64
C PRO A 66 -0.52 -21.24 19.92
N ALA A 67 -1.41 -22.00 20.56
CA ALA A 67 -2.66 -22.47 19.96
C ALA A 67 -3.64 -21.34 19.56
N ASP A 68 -3.61 -20.21 20.27
CA ASP A 68 -4.39 -19.01 19.97
C ASP A 68 -3.84 -18.20 18.78
N ARG A 69 -2.56 -18.41 18.42
CA ARG A 69 -1.85 -17.67 17.38
C ARG A 69 -0.96 -18.59 16.53
N PRO A 70 -1.51 -19.58 15.82
CA PRO A 70 -0.72 -20.65 15.19
C PRO A 70 -0.05 -20.26 13.87
N LEU A 71 -0.14 -18.99 13.45
CA LEU A 71 0.48 -18.50 12.22
C LEU A 71 1.80 -17.79 12.56
N GLN A 72 2.91 -18.33 12.07
CA GLN A 72 4.22 -17.70 12.22
C GLN A 72 4.40 -16.65 11.13
N VAL A 73 4.87 -15.47 11.53
CA VAL A 73 5.19 -14.35 10.66
C VAL A 73 6.67 -14.04 10.78
N SER A 74 7.35 -13.86 9.65
CA SER A 74 8.72 -13.37 9.60
C SER A 74 8.78 -12.20 8.64
N ILE A 75 9.30 -11.07 9.10
CA ILE A 75 9.49 -9.84 8.31
C ILE A 75 10.98 -9.53 8.31
N THR A 76 11.57 -9.48 7.12
CA THR A 76 12.97 -9.12 6.93
C THR A 76 13.04 -7.80 6.17
N ASN A 77 13.58 -6.77 6.81
CA ASN A 77 13.82 -5.49 6.16
C ASN A 77 15.12 -5.58 5.35
N THR A 78 15.05 -5.89 4.06
CA THR A 78 16.23 -5.93 3.18
C THR A 78 16.66 -4.55 2.69
N ASN A 79 16.01 -3.48 3.15
CA ASN A 79 16.34 -2.12 2.81
C ASN A 79 17.61 -1.63 3.56
N GLN A 80 18.12 -0.47 3.16
CA GLN A 80 19.23 0.21 3.86
C GLN A 80 18.74 1.23 4.90
N VAL A 81 17.44 1.50 4.93
CA VAL A 81 16.78 2.43 5.85
C VAL A 81 15.92 1.67 6.86
N THR A 82 15.67 2.30 8.01
CA THR A 82 14.86 1.73 9.09
C THR A 82 13.38 1.86 8.73
N LEU A 83 12.64 0.77 8.86
CA LEU A 83 11.18 0.75 8.78
C LEU A 83 10.63 1.29 10.10
N GLN A 84 9.77 2.30 10.07
CA GLN A 84 9.21 2.94 11.27
C GLN A 84 7.85 2.37 11.63
N GLU A 85 6.96 2.27 10.65
CA GLU A 85 5.62 1.70 10.81
C GLU A 85 5.31 0.76 9.64
N LEU A 86 4.62 -0.34 9.94
CA LEU A 86 4.09 -1.24 8.92
C LEU A 86 2.67 -1.66 9.29
N ARG A 87 1.76 -1.42 8.35
CA ARG A 87 0.36 -1.84 8.37
C ARG A 87 0.15 -2.79 7.21
N TRP A 88 -0.48 -3.91 7.51
CA TRP A 88 -0.65 -4.98 6.54
C TRP A 88 -1.87 -5.82 6.91
N ARG A 89 -2.30 -6.65 5.97
CA ARG A 89 -3.42 -7.58 6.14
C ARG A 89 -2.97 -8.97 5.75
N ILE A 90 -3.54 -9.98 6.40
CA ILE A 90 -3.33 -11.38 6.04
C ILE A 90 -4.41 -11.76 5.03
N ALA A 91 -4.00 -12.32 3.90
CA ALA A 91 -4.85 -13.00 2.96
C ALA A 91 -4.56 -14.51 2.99
N ALA A 92 -5.57 -15.31 2.68
CA ALA A 92 -5.47 -16.76 2.68
C ALA A 92 -5.96 -17.28 1.32
N TYR A 93 -5.18 -18.15 0.71
CA TYR A 93 -5.40 -18.68 -0.64
C TYR A 93 -5.40 -20.19 -0.61
N ALA A 94 -6.23 -20.82 -1.44
CA ALA A 94 -6.03 -22.23 -1.75
C ALA A 94 -4.78 -22.37 -2.63
N PRO A 95 -4.00 -23.46 -2.53
CA PRO A 95 -2.84 -23.67 -3.37
C PRO A 95 -3.20 -23.61 -4.86
N GLY A 96 -2.55 -22.72 -5.61
CA GLY A 96 -2.82 -22.49 -7.03
C GLY A 96 -4.05 -21.62 -7.34
N ASP A 97 -4.76 -21.13 -6.32
CA ASP A 97 -5.89 -20.21 -6.46
C ASP A 97 -5.46 -18.76 -6.12
N SER A 98 -6.17 -17.79 -6.69
CA SER A 98 -6.01 -16.36 -6.43
C SER A 98 -7.22 -15.74 -5.72
N VAL A 99 -8.22 -16.54 -5.34
CA VAL A 99 -9.36 -16.05 -4.56
C VAL A 99 -8.98 -15.95 -3.09
N ASN A 100 -9.13 -14.75 -2.53
CA ASN A 100 -8.90 -14.54 -1.09
C ASN A 100 -10.05 -15.16 -0.28
N LEU A 101 -9.69 -16.14 0.54
CA LEU A 101 -10.58 -16.95 1.38
C LEU A 101 -10.74 -16.40 2.79
N THR A 102 -10.15 -15.25 3.11
CA THR A 102 -10.45 -14.54 4.34
C THR A 102 -11.87 -14.00 4.32
N ASP A 103 -12.56 -14.10 5.45
CA ASP A 103 -13.88 -13.53 5.63
C ASP A 103 -13.73 -12.02 5.84
N ASN A 104 -14.13 -11.26 4.83
CA ASN A 104 -13.92 -9.82 4.75
C ASN A 104 -15.01 -9.05 5.52
N THR A 105 -15.32 -9.50 6.74
CA THR A 105 -16.07 -8.66 7.67
C THR A 105 -15.28 -7.37 7.87
N TYR A 106 -15.97 -6.23 7.94
CA TYR A 106 -15.40 -4.87 8.00
C TYR A 106 -14.35 -4.65 9.12
N ALA A 107 -14.16 -5.63 10.00
CA ALA A 107 -13.19 -5.68 11.09
C ALA A 107 -11.95 -6.55 10.77
N SER A 108 -11.49 -6.61 9.51
CA SER A 108 -10.23 -7.28 9.18
C SER A 108 -9.12 -6.75 10.10
N ALA A 109 -8.56 -7.62 10.94
CA ALA A 109 -7.50 -7.27 11.86
C ALA A 109 -6.37 -6.59 11.08
N ARG A 110 -6.18 -5.29 11.30
CA ARG A 110 -4.98 -4.59 10.86
C ARG A 110 -3.90 -5.05 11.82
N TYR A 111 -3.07 -5.99 11.35
CA TYR A 111 -1.94 -6.45 12.14
C TYR A 111 -0.92 -5.30 12.17
N ARG A 112 -0.57 -4.85 13.38
CA ARG A 112 0.55 -3.92 13.53
C ARG A 112 1.82 -4.74 13.35
N GLY A 113 2.69 -4.28 12.47
CA GLY A 113 4.01 -4.87 12.26
C GLY A 113 4.94 -4.67 13.47
N PRO A 114 6.25 -4.94 13.30
CA PRO A 114 7.27 -4.92 14.37
C PRO A 114 7.41 -3.62 15.18
N GLY A 115 6.75 -2.53 14.79
CA GLY A 115 7.20 -1.18 15.14
C GLY A 115 8.45 -0.84 14.32
N GLU A 116 9.45 -0.26 14.97
CA GLU A 116 10.71 0.08 14.31
C GLU A 116 11.54 -1.18 14.01
N LEU A 117 11.81 -1.44 12.73
CA LEU A 117 12.68 -2.52 12.26
C LEU A 117 13.89 -1.93 11.53
N GLN A 118 15.05 -2.06 12.16
CA GLN A 118 16.32 -1.57 11.65
C GLN A 118 16.63 -2.09 10.24
N ALA A 119 17.45 -1.33 9.50
CA ALA A 119 17.97 -1.78 8.21
C ALA A 119 18.64 -3.15 8.33
N LYS A 120 18.35 -4.05 7.37
CA LYS A 120 18.82 -5.46 7.38
C LYS A 120 18.35 -6.30 8.58
N GLY A 121 17.44 -5.76 9.40
CA GLY A 121 16.87 -6.44 10.55
C GLY A 121 15.83 -7.50 10.16
N THR A 122 15.63 -8.46 11.06
CA THR A 122 14.56 -9.46 10.96
C THR A 122 13.72 -9.43 12.24
N TRP A 123 12.41 -9.51 12.08
CA TRP A 123 11.46 -9.67 13.16
C TRP A 123 10.58 -10.88 12.93
N GLN A 124 10.21 -11.56 14.01
CA GLN A 124 9.36 -12.74 13.98
C GLN A 124 8.34 -12.66 15.11
N ASP A 125 7.11 -13.09 14.82
CA ASP A 125 6.04 -13.19 15.83
C ASP A 125 5.01 -14.23 15.38
N CYS A 126 4.17 -14.64 16.33
CA CYS A 126 3.04 -15.52 16.09
C CYS A 126 1.74 -14.71 16.11
N VAL A 127 0.88 -14.90 15.13
CA VAL A 127 -0.39 -14.16 15.00
C VAL A 127 -1.60 -15.09 14.87
N PRO A 128 -2.80 -14.66 15.27
CA PRO A 128 -4.02 -15.44 15.05
C PRO A 128 -4.35 -15.53 13.56
N VAL A 129 -4.87 -16.68 13.17
CA VAL A 129 -5.38 -16.92 11.82
C VAL A 129 -6.59 -16.01 11.58
N PRO A 130 -6.67 -15.31 10.43
CA PRO A 130 -7.84 -14.50 10.11
C PRO A 130 -9.09 -15.37 10.02
N ALA A 131 -10.27 -14.78 10.24
CA ALA A 131 -11.52 -15.46 9.96
C ALA A 131 -11.52 -15.95 8.50
N LEU A 132 -11.83 -17.23 8.28
CA LEU A 132 -11.85 -17.85 6.96
C LEU A 132 -13.30 -18.08 6.55
N ARG A 133 -13.56 -18.05 5.24
CA ARG A 133 -14.84 -18.50 4.69
C ARG A 133 -15.13 -19.93 5.12
N ASN A 134 -16.42 -20.25 5.31
CA ASN A 134 -16.86 -21.58 5.75
C ASN A 134 -16.32 -22.69 4.83
N GLY A 135 -15.87 -23.79 5.45
CA GLY A 135 -15.42 -25.00 4.75
C GLY A 135 -13.91 -25.11 4.55
N TYR A 136 -13.13 -24.05 4.81
CA TYR A 136 -11.67 -24.07 4.65
C TYR A 136 -10.94 -24.32 5.96
N ARG A 137 -9.86 -25.12 5.91
CA ARG A 137 -8.99 -25.40 7.05
C ARG A 137 -7.69 -24.62 6.92
N PRO A 138 -7.18 -23.98 7.99
CA PRO A 138 -5.95 -23.18 7.91
C PRO A 138 -4.73 -23.96 7.35
N GLN A 139 -4.59 -25.23 7.72
CA GLN A 139 -3.48 -26.10 7.31
C GLN A 139 -3.40 -26.41 5.81
N THR A 140 -4.48 -26.17 5.05
CA THR A 140 -4.51 -26.42 3.61
C THR A 140 -4.36 -25.14 2.79
N LEU A 141 -4.10 -24.01 3.44
CA LEU A 141 -4.07 -22.69 2.81
C LEU A 141 -2.66 -22.12 2.79
N GLU A 142 -2.41 -21.27 1.79
CA GLU A 142 -1.25 -20.40 1.72
C GLU A 142 -1.63 -19.03 2.28
N PHE A 143 -0.85 -18.54 3.24
CA PHE A 143 -1.06 -17.23 3.83
C PHE A 143 -0.06 -16.24 3.22
N ARG A 144 -0.55 -15.05 2.88
CA ARG A 144 0.27 -13.99 2.29
C ARG A 144 -0.05 -12.66 2.96
N ALA A 145 0.94 -11.78 3.05
CA ALA A 145 0.73 -10.41 3.47
C ALA A 145 0.29 -9.57 2.26
N GLU A 146 -0.76 -8.78 2.43
CA GLU A 146 -1.31 -7.90 1.42
C GLU A 146 -1.58 -6.50 1.97
N HIS A 147 -1.82 -5.55 1.06
CA HIS A 147 -2.10 -4.16 1.39
C HIS A 147 -1.01 -3.58 2.30
N LEU A 148 0.26 -3.85 1.95
CA LEU A 148 1.42 -3.34 2.67
C LEU A 148 1.44 -1.82 2.59
N GLN A 149 1.45 -1.18 3.75
CA GLN A 149 1.59 0.26 3.89
C GLN A 149 2.59 0.51 5.01
N GLY A 150 3.66 1.22 4.74
CA GLY A 150 4.66 1.49 5.75
C GLY A 150 5.43 2.77 5.47
N SER A 151 6.07 3.29 6.51
CA SER A 151 6.95 4.45 6.43
C SER A 151 8.37 4.05 6.80
N PHE A 152 9.34 4.71 6.17
CA PHE A 152 10.76 4.49 6.39
C PHE A 152 11.41 5.80 6.86
N SER A 153 12.55 5.69 7.54
CA SER A 153 13.38 6.86 7.86
C SER A 153 13.90 7.54 6.58
N ASP A 154 13.93 8.87 6.58
CA ASP A 154 14.34 9.70 5.43
C ASP A 154 15.76 9.44 4.90
#